data_AF-A0A797I395-F1
#
_entry.id   AF-A0A797I395-F1
#
_cell.length_a   1.000
_cell.length_b   1.000
_cell.length_c   1.000
_cell.angle_alpha   90.00
_cell.angle_beta   90.00
_cell.angle_gamma   90.00
#
_symmetry.space_group_name_H-M   'P 1'
#
loop_
_entity.id
_entity.type
_entity.pdbx_description
1 polymer ?
#
loop_
_entity_poly.entity_id
_entity_poly.type
_entity_poly.pdbx_seq_one_letter_code
_entity_poly.pdbx_strand_id
1 'polypeptide(L)' 'KTGKHLGPWSPDGHLGDLPALYVTHDGKATYPVLAPRLSELKELDGRSLMLHAGGDNHDDHPEPLGGGGARIACGIIP' A
#
# COMPACT_ATOMS: atom_id res chain seq x y z
N LYS A 1 3.01 7.31 -14.10
CA LYS A 1 1.98 7.29 -13.03
C LYS A 1 0.65 7.03 -13.73
N THR A 2 -0.12 6.04 -13.31
CA THR A 2 -1.41 5.67 -13.93
C THR A 2 -2.55 6.59 -13.46
N GLY A 3 -2.44 7.13 -12.24
CA GLY A 3 -3.45 8.02 -11.65
C GLY A 3 -4.71 7.31 -11.17
N LYS A 4 -4.65 5.98 -11.00
CA LYS A 4 -5.76 5.14 -10.56
C LYS A 4 -5.30 4.15 -9.50
N HIS A 5 -6.07 4.03 -8.44
CA HIS A 5 -5.91 3.02 -7.39
C HIS A 5 -6.63 1.74 -7.82
N LEU A 6 -5.89 0.66 -8.12
CA LEU A 6 -6.45 -0.61 -8.64
C LEU A 6 -5.85 -1.86 -7.98
N GLY A 7 -5.12 -1.66 -6.87
CA GLY A 7 -4.56 -2.74 -6.10
C GLY A 7 -3.29 -3.37 -6.68
N PRO A 8 -2.72 -4.37 -5.98
CA PRO A 8 -1.35 -4.83 -6.23
C PRO A 8 -1.17 -5.67 -7.50
N TRP A 9 -2.23 -6.26 -8.05
CA TRP A 9 -2.17 -7.11 -9.24
C TRP A 9 -2.46 -6.39 -10.56
N SER A 10 -3.08 -5.21 -10.53
CA SER A 10 -3.50 -4.53 -11.76
C SER A 10 -2.32 -3.79 -12.42
N PRO A 11 -1.96 -4.09 -13.68
CA PRO A 11 -0.91 -3.34 -14.39
C PRO A 11 -1.32 -1.88 -14.67
N ASP A 12 -2.63 -1.59 -14.66
CA ASP A 12 -3.20 -0.27 -14.93
C ASP A 12 -3.30 0.60 -13.65
N GLY A 13 -2.99 0.04 -12.47
CA GLY A 13 -3.02 0.72 -11.17
C GLY A 13 -1.67 1.32 -10.76
N HIS A 14 -1.64 2.10 -9.67
CA HIS A 14 -0.38 2.63 -9.17
C HIS A 14 0.57 1.50 -8.81
N LEU A 15 1.85 1.62 -9.20
CA LEU A 15 2.85 0.58 -8.92
C LEU A 15 3.04 0.31 -7.42
N GLY A 16 2.78 1.31 -6.57
CA GLY A 16 2.92 1.22 -5.12
C GLY A 16 1.66 0.72 -4.40
N ASP A 17 0.61 0.31 -5.11
CA ASP A 17 -0.56 -0.31 -4.48
C ASP A 17 -0.13 -1.69 -3.95
N LEU A 18 -0.26 -1.91 -2.64
CA LEU A 18 0.11 -3.14 -1.95
C LEU A 18 -1.14 -3.80 -1.37
N PRO A 19 -1.11 -5.09 -0.98
CA PRO A 19 -2.15 -5.63 -0.13
C PRO A 19 -2.19 -4.88 1.21
N ALA A 20 -3.39 -4.73 1.78
CA ALA A 20 -3.56 -4.08 3.08
C ALA A 20 -2.78 -4.81 4.20
N LEU A 21 -2.29 -4.04 5.18
CA LEU A 21 -1.61 -4.59 6.35
C LEU A 21 -2.64 -5.06 7.39
N TYR A 22 -2.60 -6.35 7.74
CA TYR A 22 -3.44 -6.89 8.81
C TYR A 22 -2.78 -6.70 10.18
N VAL A 23 -3.52 -6.10 11.11
CA VAL A 23 -3.11 -5.89 12.50
C VAL A 23 -4.02 -6.71 13.42
N THR A 24 -3.42 -7.54 14.28
CA THR A 24 -4.14 -8.34 15.28
C THR A 24 -4.64 -7.47 16.43
N HIS A 25 -5.58 -8.00 17.22
CA HIS A 25 -6.18 -7.30 18.37
C HIS A 25 -5.17 -6.90 19.45
N ASP A 26 -4.01 -7.57 19.54
CA ASP A 26 -2.89 -7.22 20.42
C ASP A 26 -1.93 -6.18 19.81
N GLY A 27 -2.29 -5.58 18.67
CA GLY A 27 -1.57 -4.47 18.04
C GLY A 27 -0.36 -4.89 17.21
N LYS A 28 -0.24 -6.16 16.81
CA LYS A 28 0.89 -6.67 16.03
C LYS A 28 0.54 -6.86 14.55
N ALA A 29 1.52 -6.64 13.69
CA ALA A 29 1.41 -6.88 12.26
C ALA A 29 2.58 -7.76 11.79
N THR A 30 2.38 -9.09 11.78
CA THR A 30 3.43 -10.06 11.41
C THR A 30 3.06 -10.91 10.20
N TYR A 31 1.89 -10.67 9.60
CA TYR A 31 1.46 -11.40 8.40
C TYR A 31 2.15 -10.80 7.16
N PRO A 32 2.94 -11.58 6.40
CA PRO A 32 3.62 -11.07 5.21
C PRO A 32 2.64 -10.89 4.05
N VAL A 33 2.93 -9.90 3.20
CA VAL A 33 2.17 -9.63 1.97
C VAL A 33 3.10 -9.65 0.76
N LEU A 34 2.55 -9.96 -0.41
CA LEU A 34 3.29 -10.02 -1.67
C LEU A 34 2.86 -8.87 -2.60
N ALA A 35 3.85 -8.19 -3.17
CA ALA A 35 3.67 -7.17 -4.20
C ALA A 35 4.22 -7.70 -5.54
N PRO A 36 3.41 -8.39 -6.36
CA PRO A 36 3.89 -9.16 -7.51
C PRO A 36 4.46 -8.30 -8.65
N ARG A 37 4.16 -7.00 -8.65
CA ARG A 37 4.65 -6.04 -9.65
C ARG A 37 5.93 -5.32 -9.25
N LEU A 38 6.36 -5.43 -7.99
CA LEU A 38 7.66 -4.97 -7.54
C LEU A 38 8.64 -6.13 -7.70
N SER A 39 9.58 -5.98 -8.63
CA SER A 39 10.42 -7.07 -9.11
C SER A 39 11.81 -7.05 -8.51
N GLU A 40 12.30 -5.86 -8.16
CA GLU A 40 13.63 -5.65 -7.61
C GLU A 40 13.59 -4.67 -6.44
N LEU A 41 14.37 -4.93 -5.38
CA LEU A 41 14.42 -4.05 -4.21
C LEU A 41 14.93 -2.65 -4.53
N LYS A 42 15.82 -2.51 -5.54
CA LYS A 42 16.35 -1.21 -5.98
C LYS A 42 15.27 -0.22 -6.46
N GLU A 43 14.09 -0.73 -6.83
CA GLU A 43 12.95 0.10 -7.26
C GLU A 43 12.37 0.91 -6.08
N LEU A 44 12.72 0.49 -4.85
CA LEU A 44 12.26 1.04 -3.59
C LEU A 44 13.25 2.04 -2.96
N ASP A 45 14.46 2.16 -3.47
CA ASP A 45 15.50 3.03 -2.91
C ASP A 45 15.03 4.49 -2.85
N GLY A 46 15.13 5.11 -1.68
CA GLY A 46 14.69 6.47 -1.41
C GLY A 46 13.16 6.66 -1.43
N ARG A 47 12.37 5.59 -1.52
CA ARG A 47 10.91 5.63 -1.39
C ARG A 47 10.51 5.55 0.09
N SER A 48 9.23 5.77 0.35
CA SER A 48 8.66 5.57 1.68
C SER A 48 7.58 4.50 1.66
N LEU A 49 7.54 3.70 2.72
CA LEU A 49 6.41 2.85 3.06
C LEU A 49 5.50 3.63 4.02
N MET A 50 4.21 3.68 3.69
CA MET A 50 3.22 4.47 4.43
C MET A 50 2.16 3.56 5.04
N LEU A 51 1.80 3.81 6.30
CA LEU A 51 0.64 3.21 6.93
C LEU A 51 -0.45 4.26 7.09
N HIS A 52 -1.66 3.90 6.66
CA HIS A 52 -2.85 4.72 6.74
C HIS A 52 -3.70 4.33 7.96
N ALA A 53 -4.57 5.24 8.42
CA ALA A 53 -5.47 5.00 9.55
C ALA A 53 -6.63 4.06 9.20
N GLY A 54 -7.10 4.12 7.95
CA GLY A 54 -8.17 3.29 7.40
C GLY A 54 -7.66 2.03 6.71
N GLY A 55 -8.61 1.27 6.15
CA GLY A 55 -8.33 0.14 5.27
C GLY A 55 -7.99 0.57 3.84
N ASP A 56 -8.04 -0.39 2.93
CA ASP A 56 -7.85 -0.15 1.50
C ASP A 56 -8.79 -1.09 0.71
N ASN A 57 -9.78 -0.53 0.00
CA ASN A 57 -10.68 -1.30 -0.87
C ASN A 57 -10.14 -1.45 -2.31
N HIS A 58 -8.96 -0.90 -2.60
CA HIS A 58 -8.29 -0.92 -3.89
C HIS A 58 -9.05 -0.22 -5.03
N ASP A 59 -9.93 0.71 -4.69
CA ASP A 59 -10.67 1.56 -5.63
C ASP A 59 -10.60 3.02 -5.17
N ASP A 60 -10.81 3.95 -6.08
CA ASP A 60 -10.95 5.39 -5.78
C ASP A 60 -12.41 5.76 -5.43
N HIS A 61 -13.33 4.77 -5.44
CA HIS A 61 -14.72 4.90 -5.03
C HIS A 61 -15.07 3.92 -3.88
N PRO A 62 -15.84 4.34 -2.86
CA PRO A 62 -16.49 5.65 -2.69
C PRO A 62 -15.54 6.78 -2.26
N GLU A 63 -14.40 6.45 -1.68
CA GLU A 63 -13.41 7.40 -1.21
C GLU A 63 -12.10 7.23 -1.97
N PRO A 64 -11.35 8.32 -2.24
CA PRO A 64 -10.09 8.25 -2.97
C PRO A 64 -9.06 7.32 -2.31
N LEU A 65 -8.17 6.74 -3.12
CA LEU A 65 -7.00 5.98 -2.65
C LEU A 65 -7.36 4.86 -1.66
N GLY A 66 -8.44 4.14 -1.92
CA GLY A 66 -8.83 3.00 -1.11
C GLY A 66 -9.59 3.33 0.17
N GLY A 67 -9.79 4.61 0.48
CA GLY A 67 -10.36 5.04 1.75
C GLY A 67 -9.40 4.98 2.95
N GLY A 68 -8.09 4.91 2.71
CA GLY A 68 -7.09 4.84 3.79
C GLY A 68 -7.02 6.10 4.66
N GLY A 69 -7.34 7.27 4.11
CA GLY A 69 -7.39 8.52 4.86
C GLY A 69 -6.03 8.95 5.42
N ALA A 70 -6.01 9.39 6.69
CA ALA A 70 -4.82 9.94 7.34
C ALA A 70 -3.64 8.96 7.39
N ARG A 71 -2.40 9.50 7.39
CA ARG A 71 -1.16 8.72 7.48
C ARG A 71 -0.72 8.65 8.94
N ILE A 72 -0.51 7.44 9.46
CA ILE A 72 -0.22 7.19 10.89
C ILE A 72 1.21 6.72 11.15
N ALA A 73 1.89 6.17 10.15
CA ALA A 73 3.31 5.83 10.22
C ALA A 73 3.96 5.92 8.84
N CYS A 74 5.26 6.18 8.81
CA CYS A 74 6.06 6.30 7.60
C CYS A 74 7.48 5.79 7.87
N GLY A 75 8.08 5.09 6.91
CA GLY A 75 9.48 4.69 6.95
C GLY A 75 10.13 4.88 5.58
N ILE A 76 11.34 5.42 5.54
CA ILE A 76 12.14 5.53 4.31
C ILE A 76 12.86 4.20 4.08
N ILE A 77 12.85 3.73 2.84
CA ILE A 77 13.65 2.60 2.39
C ILE A 77 14.99 3.19 1.91
N PRO A 78 16.11 2.93 2.61
CA PRO A 78 17.40 3.58 2.38
C PRO A 78 18.06 3.15 1.08
#